data_AF-A0AAV9JD80-F1
#
_entry.id   AF-A0AAV9JD80-F1
#
_cell.length_a   1.000
_cell.length_b   1.000
_cell.length_c   1.000
_cell.angle_alpha   90.00
_cell.angle_beta   90.00
_cell.angle_gamma   90.00
#
_symmetry.space_group_name_H-M   'P 1'
#
loop_
_entity.id
_entity.type
_entity.pdbx_description
1 polymer ?
#
loop_
_entity_poly.entity_id
_entity_poly.type
_entity_poly.pdbx_seq_one_letter_code
_entity_poly.pdbx_strand_id
1 'polypeptide(L)'
;MVVTAQTLPTATASASQAKGVFRMLDLPPELREHIYYLAIESFPVIDTAAVQDKVIIPAITQVSQQLRNEGLAVFYRNRPVEVSFHCDQNVRRAKIWAKSWADHAKDFTTIMFSGKMRATGYEFFHITVEKIKTAPYFKVHARPGVSRTGAVVVEHMQYQIEARLKSFSKRASSQEQAKLTAEQFPVLIEVVERASQFLPPAEPNRT
;
A
#
# COMPACT_ATOMS: atom_id res chain seq x y z
N MET A 1 -73.65 -22.62 33.51
CA MET A 1 -72.57 -21.75 32.99
C MET A 1 -71.26 -22.29 33.55
N VAL A 2 -70.45 -22.96 32.72
CA VAL A 2 -69.17 -23.56 33.12
C VAL A 2 -68.06 -22.70 32.53
N VAL A 3 -67.30 -22.02 33.39
CA VAL A 3 -66.17 -21.17 32.98
C VAL A 3 -64.93 -22.06 32.93
N THR A 4 -64.44 -22.33 31.72
CA THR A 4 -63.20 -23.08 31.48
C THR A 4 -62.02 -22.12 31.54
N ALA A 5 -61.15 -22.27 32.54
CA ALA A 5 -59.92 -21.50 32.66
C ALA A 5 -58.90 -21.98 31.62
N GLN A 6 -58.55 -21.11 30.67
CA GLN A 6 -57.43 -21.32 29.74
C GLN A 6 -56.12 -21.04 30.47
N THR A 7 -55.34 -22.09 30.74
CA THR A 7 -53.94 -21.98 31.17
C THR A 7 -53.04 -21.64 29.98
N LEU A 8 -52.46 -20.44 29.99
CA LEU A 8 -51.40 -20.04 29.06
C LEU A 8 -50.11 -20.86 29.31
N PRO A 9 -49.44 -21.38 28.27
CA PRO A 9 -48.10 -21.91 28.42
C PRO A 9 -47.13 -20.75 28.69
N THR A 10 -46.55 -20.74 29.89
CA THR A 10 -45.41 -19.89 30.22
C THR A 10 -44.20 -20.43 29.47
N ALA A 11 -43.93 -19.87 28.29
CA ALA A 11 -42.68 -20.10 27.58
C ALA A 11 -41.54 -19.47 28.40
N THR A 12 -40.92 -20.28 29.25
CA THR A 12 -39.59 -19.99 29.79
C THR A 12 -38.59 -20.05 28.64
N ALA A 13 -38.50 -18.94 27.90
CA ALA A 13 -37.37 -18.66 27.03
C ALA A 13 -36.14 -18.44 27.92
N SER A 14 -35.52 -19.55 28.32
CA SER A 14 -34.17 -19.53 28.88
C SER A 14 -33.21 -19.20 27.75
N ALA A 15 -33.07 -17.91 27.45
CA ALA A 15 -32.06 -17.35 26.56
C ALA A 15 -30.69 -17.46 27.25
N SER A 16 -30.23 -18.69 27.45
CA SER A 16 -28.82 -18.96 27.64
C SER A 16 -28.15 -18.66 26.30
N GLN A 17 -27.61 -17.45 26.17
CA GLN A 17 -26.72 -17.09 25.09
C GLN A 17 -25.49 -18.00 25.18
N ALA A 18 -25.57 -19.17 24.54
CA ALA A 18 -24.39 -19.92 24.19
C ALA A 18 -23.52 -18.96 23.37
N LYS A 19 -22.40 -18.52 23.96
CA LYS A 19 -21.42 -17.67 23.28
C LYS A 19 -20.90 -18.47 22.09
N GLY A 20 -21.56 -18.33 20.95
CA GLY A 20 -21.16 -19.00 19.71
C GLY A 20 -19.74 -18.58 19.38
N VAL A 21 -18.85 -19.56 19.26
CA VAL A 21 -17.50 -19.32 18.77
C VAL A 21 -17.61 -18.88 17.32
N PHE A 22 -17.28 -17.62 17.04
CA PHE A 22 -17.26 -17.11 15.67
C PHE A 22 -16.07 -17.73 14.91
N ARG A 23 -16.38 -18.50 13.87
CA ARG A 23 -15.38 -19.18 13.04
C ARG A 23 -15.12 -18.35 11.79
N MET A 24 -14.15 -17.45 11.89
CA MET A 24 -13.75 -16.55 10.80
C MET A 24 -13.46 -17.29 9.48
N LEU A 25 -12.84 -18.47 9.54
CA LEU A 25 -12.46 -19.25 8.37
C LEU A 25 -13.61 -20.02 7.72
N ASP A 26 -14.77 -20.13 8.39
CA ASP A 26 -15.97 -20.75 7.82
C ASP A 26 -16.75 -19.75 6.94
N LEU A 27 -16.34 -18.49 6.93
CA LEU A 27 -16.93 -17.46 6.07
C LEU A 27 -16.46 -17.59 4.61
N PRO A 28 -17.34 -17.27 3.64
CA PRO A 28 -16.95 -17.08 2.25
C PRO A 28 -15.77 -16.09 2.10
N PRO A 29 -14.86 -16.32 1.13
CA PRO A 29 -13.69 -15.46 0.91
C PRO A 29 -14.02 -13.96 0.78
N GLU A 30 -15.13 -13.61 0.14
CA GLU A 30 -15.57 -12.23 -0.09
C GLU A 30 -15.89 -11.51 1.22
N LEU A 31 -16.52 -12.21 2.16
CA LEU A 31 -16.81 -11.67 3.49
C LEU A 31 -15.52 -11.53 4.31
N ARG A 32 -14.59 -12.49 4.19
CA ARG A 32 -13.28 -12.40 4.87
C ARG A 32 -12.47 -11.22 4.34
N GLU A 33 -12.47 -11.00 3.03
CA GLU A 33 -11.85 -9.84 2.38
C GLU A 33 -12.43 -8.51 2.90
N HIS A 34 -13.76 -8.42 3.04
CA HIS A 34 -14.41 -7.24 3.59
C HIS A 34 -14.02 -6.99 5.05
N ILE A 35 -13.92 -8.05 5.87
CA ILE A 35 -13.44 -7.94 7.24
C ILE A 35 -11.98 -7.48 7.29
N TYR A 36 -11.10 -8.01 6.42
CA TYR A 36 -9.72 -7.52 6.33
C TYR A 36 -9.69 -6.04 5.94
N TYR A 37 -10.48 -5.63 4.95
CA TYR A 37 -10.57 -4.24 4.52
C TYR A 37 -10.93 -3.31 5.69
N LEU A 38 -12.01 -3.63 6.42
CA LEU A 38 -12.44 -2.86 7.58
C LEU A 38 -11.41 -2.88 8.72
N ALA A 39 -10.76 -4.02 8.95
CA ALA A 39 -9.72 -4.15 9.98
C ALA A 39 -8.46 -3.33 9.67
N ILE A 40 -8.26 -2.93 8.41
CA ILE A 40 -7.05 -2.26 7.93
C ILE A 40 -7.26 -0.77 7.65
N GLU A 41 -8.50 -0.31 7.49
CA GLU A 41 -8.84 1.07 7.11
C GLU A 41 -8.20 2.15 8.01
N SER A 42 -7.97 1.84 9.29
CA SER A 42 -7.37 2.75 10.26
C SER A 42 -5.83 2.82 10.23
N PHE A 43 -5.16 2.04 9.40
CA PHE A 43 -3.71 2.02 9.34
C PHE A 43 -3.17 3.20 8.52
N PRO A 44 -1.99 3.77 8.87
CA PRO A 44 -1.45 4.99 8.25
C PRO A 44 -1.01 4.79 6.77
N VAL A 45 -0.08 5.57 6.23
CA VAL A 45 0.61 5.23 4.96
C VAL A 45 1.74 4.22 5.23
N ILE A 46 2.09 3.38 4.26
CA ILE A 46 3.24 2.46 4.38
C ILE A 46 4.52 3.26 4.11
N ASP A 47 5.15 3.75 5.17
CA ASP A 47 6.43 4.44 5.09
C ASP A 47 7.58 3.43 4.99
N THR A 48 8.23 3.38 3.82
CA THR A 48 9.37 2.48 3.57
C THR A 48 10.67 2.95 4.23
N ALA A 49 10.73 4.20 4.68
CA ALA A 49 11.87 4.74 5.43
C ALA A 49 11.80 4.42 6.92
N ALA A 50 10.59 4.16 7.44
CA ALA A 50 10.38 3.77 8.83
C ALA A 50 11.32 2.61 9.20
N VAL A 51 11.96 2.71 10.37
CA VAL A 51 12.84 1.65 10.91
C VAL A 51 12.04 0.34 10.91
N GLN A 52 12.70 -0.79 10.63
CA GLN A 52 12.08 -2.12 10.46
C GLN A 52 11.06 -2.49 11.54
N ASP A 53 11.15 -1.90 12.73
CA ASP A 53 10.24 -2.11 13.86
C ASP A 53 8.90 -1.35 13.78
N LYS A 54 8.67 -0.51 12.77
CA LYS A 54 7.51 0.40 12.70
C LYS A 54 6.50 0.11 11.60
N VAL A 55 6.75 -0.85 10.70
CA VAL A 55 5.68 -1.28 9.78
C VAL A 55 4.65 -2.04 10.60
N ILE A 56 3.58 -1.35 10.98
CA ILE A 56 2.49 -1.92 11.77
C ILE A 56 1.73 -2.88 10.87
N ILE A 57 2.05 -4.17 10.99
CA ILE A 57 1.34 -5.26 10.34
C ILE A 57 0.06 -5.52 11.14
N PRO A 58 -1.12 -5.66 10.50
CA PRO A 58 -2.36 -5.88 11.23
C PRO A 58 -2.34 -7.17 12.03
N ALA A 59 -2.76 -7.12 13.30
CA ALA A 59 -2.72 -8.27 14.21
C ALA A 59 -3.46 -9.50 13.63
N ILE A 60 -4.55 -9.30 12.88
CA ILE A 60 -5.31 -10.38 12.23
C ILE A 60 -4.45 -11.23 11.27
N THR A 61 -3.43 -10.63 10.64
CA THR A 61 -2.50 -11.33 9.74
C THR A 61 -1.44 -12.15 10.48
N GLN A 62 -1.38 -12.03 11.81
CA GLN A 62 -0.42 -12.75 12.64
C GLN A 62 -1.01 -14.03 13.26
N VAL A 63 -2.33 -14.24 13.15
CA VAL A 63 -3.05 -15.34 13.81
C VAL A 63 -2.82 -16.68 13.12
N SER A 64 -2.80 -16.72 11.78
CA SER A 64 -2.53 -17.94 11.02
C SER A 64 -1.91 -17.62 9.65
N GLN A 65 -1.28 -18.62 9.02
CA GLN A 65 -0.67 -18.47 7.70
C GLN A 65 -1.72 -18.11 6.62
N GLN A 66 -2.91 -18.68 6.70
CA GLN A 66 -3.98 -18.39 5.76
C GLN A 66 -4.46 -16.93 5.89
N LEU A 67 -4.76 -16.49 7.12
CA LEU A 67 -5.16 -15.11 7.38
C LEU A 67 -4.06 -14.12 7.02
N ARG A 68 -2.79 -14.51 7.18
CA ARG A 68 -1.64 -13.73 6.73
C ARG A 68 -1.67 -13.51 5.22
N ASN A 69 -1.79 -14.59 4.45
CA ASN A 69 -1.73 -14.52 2.99
C ASN A 69 -2.88 -13.69 2.42
N GLU A 70 -4.10 -13.91 2.92
CA GLU A 70 -5.28 -13.18 2.46
C GLU A 70 -5.25 -11.72 2.94
N GLY A 71 -5.01 -11.50 4.24
CA GLY A 71 -5.07 -10.16 4.83
C GLY A 71 -3.92 -9.25 4.37
N LEU A 72 -2.71 -9.76 4.16
CA LEU A 72 -1.60 -8.95 3.63
C LEU A 72 -1.86 -8.50 2.18
N ALA A 73 -2.48 -9.34 1.35
CA ALA A 73 -2.85 -8.94 -0.01
C ALA A 73 -3.82 -7.75 0.01
N VAL A 74 -4.85 -7.81 0.87
CA VAL A 74 -5.79 -6.70 1.08
C VAL A 74 -5.09 -5.47 1.66
N PHE A 75 -4.16 -5.66 2.59
CA PHE A 75 -3.42 -4.59 3.25
C PHE A 75 -2.60 -3.76 2.26
N TYR A 76 -1.77 -4.42 1.44
CA TYR A 76 -0.90 -3.74 0.50
C TYR A 76 -1.68 -3.16 -0.69
N ARG A 77 -2.77 -3.79 -1.11
CA ARG A 77 -3.63 -3.29 -2.19
C ARG A 77 -4.34 -1.99 -1.84
N ASN A 78 -4.71 -1.79 -0.58
CA ASN A 78 -5.54 -0.65 -0.17
C ASN A 78 -4.78 0.48 0.52
N ARG A 79 -3.44 0.40 0.60
CA ARG A 79 -2.63 1.43 1.27
C ARG A 79 -1.62 2.06 0.31
N PRO A 80 -1.50 3.40 0.34
CA PRO A 80 -0.40 4.06 -0.33
C PRO A 80 0.94 3.63 0.26
N VAL A 81 1.95 3.52 -0.60
CA VAL A 81 3.34 3.30 -0.21
C VAL A 81 4.10 4.60 -0.37
N GLU A 82 4.74 5.07 0.69
CA GLU A 82 5.62 6.22 0.62
C GLU A 82 7.08 5.80 0.55
N VAL A 83 7.77 6.33 -0.45
CA VAL A 83 9.20 6.18 -0.70
C VAL A 83 9.86 7.55 -0.56
N SER A 84 10.64 7.68 0.51
CA SER A 84 11.31 8.92 0.86
C SER A 84 12.74 9.00 0.31
N PHE A 85 13.07 10.09 -0.37
CA PHE A 85 14.39 10.48 -0.85
C PHE A 85 14.96 11.63 -0.02
N HIS A 86 15.06 11.42 1.30
CA HIS A 86 15.71 12.38 2.21
C HIS A 86 17.15 12.00 2.55
N CYS A 87 17.49 10.70 2.54
CA CYS A 87 18.84 10.18 2.76
C CYS A 87 19.01 8.80 2.10
N ASP A 88 20.26 8.37 1.89
CA ASP A 88 20.58 7.07 1.28
C ASP A 88 19.94 5.89 2.01
N GLN A 89 19.89 5.99 3.34
CA GLN A 89 19.31 4.94 4.16
C GLN A 89 17.83 4.70 3.82
N ASN A 90 17.06 5.77 3.53
CA ASN A 90 15.66 5.65 3.14
C ASN A 90 15.52 4.96 1.77
N VAL A 91 16.32 5.38 0.79
CA VAL A 91 16.31 4.79 -0.56
C VAL A 91 16.72 3.32 -0.51
N ARG A 92 17.76 2.98 0.26
CA ARG A 92 18.21 1.60 0.46
C ARG A 92 17.14 0.75 1.13
N ARG A 93 16.49 1.26 2.18
CA ARG A 93 15.38 0.57 2.86
C ARG A 93 14.20 0.35 1.92
N ALA A 94 13.83 1.35 1.13
CA ALA A 94 12.78 1.23 0.13
C ALA A 94 13.10 0.13 -0.90
N LYS A 95 14.35 0.05 -1.39
CA LYS A 95 14.78 -1.02 -2.31
C LYS A 95 14.73 -2.41 -1.65
N ILE A 96 15.13 -2.56 -0.39
CA ILE A 96 15.05 -3.83 0.36
C ILE A 96 13.58 -4.22 0.60
N TRP A 97 12.76 -3.26 1.03
CA TRP A 97 11.34 -3.45 1.25
C TRP A 97 10.64 -3.88 -0.05
N ALA A 98 10.93 -3.19 -1.16
CA ALA A 98 10.38 -3.52 -2.47
C ALA A 98 10.72 -4.97 -2.86
N LYS A 99 11.96 -5.42 -2.69
CA LYS A 99 12.34 -6.82 -2.97
C LYS A 99 11.60 -7.84 -2.09
N SER A 100 11.36 -7.50 -0.83
CA SER A 100 10.79 -8.42 0.15
C SER A 100 9.26 -8.53 0.06
N TRP A 101 8.59 -7.45 -0.35
CA TRP A 101 7.13 -7.34 -0.23
C TRP A 101 6.40 -7.09 -1.53
N ALA A 102 7.07 -6.73 -2.62
CA ALA A 102 6.41 -6.43 -3.89
C ALA A 102 5.63 -7.62 -4.46
N ASP A 103 5.99 -8.86 -4.13
CA ASP A 103 5.22 -10.02 -4.59
C ASP A 103 3.84 -10.15 -3.91
N HIS A 104 3.74 -9.77 -2.64
CA HIS A 104 2.45 -9.67 -1.95
C HIS A 104 1.69 -8.40 -2.31
N ALA A 105 2.38 -7.47 -2.94
CA ALA A 105 1.90 -6.13 -3.17
C ALA A 105 1.80 -5.78 -4.66
N LYS A 106 1.71 -6.81 -5.51
CA LYS A 106 1.52 -6.69 -6.97
C LYS A 106 0.31 -5.82 -7.35
N ASP A 107 -0.60 -5.60 -6.41
CA ASP A 107 -1.82 -4.83 -6.57
C ASP A 107 -1.80 -3.45 -5.88
N PHE A 108 -0.63 -2.84 -5.66
CA PHE A 108 -0.59 -1.44 -5.18
C PHE A 108 -1.49 -0.53 -6.00
N THR A 109 -2.31 0.25 -5.30
CA THR A 109 -3.11 1.32 -5.89
C THR A 109 -2.30 2.60 -6.04
N THR A 110 -1.40 2.90 -5.10
CA THR A 110 -0.72 4.18 -5.05
C THR A 110 0.69 4.05 -4.48
N ILE A 111 1.68 4.61 -5.19
CA ILE A 111 3.06 4.80 -4.72
C ILE A 111 3.34 6.30 -4.73
N MET A 112 3.85 6.81 -3.62
CA MET A 112 4.20 8.21 -3.42
C MET A 112 5.72 8.30 -3.26
N PHE A 113 6.35 9.08 -4.12
CA PHE A 113 7.76 9.43 -4.03
C PHE A 113 7.87 10.86 -3.51
N SER A 114 8.56 11.06 -2.40
CA SER A 114 8.75 12.37 -1.78
C SER A 114 10.24 12.58 -1.47
N GLY A 115 10.74 13.81 -1.59
CA GLY A 115 12.17 14.05 -1.38
C GLY A 115 12.60 15.48 -1.63
N LYS A 116 13.90 15.72 -1.57
CA LYS A 116 14.51 17.02 -1.92
C LYS A 116 15.28 16.91 -3.23
N MET A 117 15.10 17.88 -4.13
CA MET A 117 15.81 17.94 -5.42
C MET A 117 17.04 18.83 -5.30
N ARG A 118 18.22 18.33 -5.67
CA ARG A 118 19.44 19.15 -5.63
C ARG A 118 19.44 20.26 -6.69
N ALA A 119 18.96 19.95 -7.89
CA ALA A 119 18.96 20.83 -9.05
C ALA A 119 18.27 22.19 -8.81
N THR A 120 17.44 22.27 -7.79
CA THR A 120 16.58 23.44 -7.50
C THR A 120 16.91 24.08 -6.15
N GLY A 121 18.06 23.75 -5.55
CA GLY A 121 18.42 24.27 -4.23
C GLY A 121 17.65 23.58 -3.09
N TYR A 122 17.42 22.27 -3.20
CA TYR A 122 16.76 21.43 -2.18
C TYR A 122 15.25 21.65 -2.02
N GLU A 123 14.55 22.07 -3.08
CA GLU A 123 13.09 22.10 -3.07
C GLU A 123 12.51 20.69 -2.89
N PHE A 124 11.38 20.62 -2.21
CA PHE A 124 10.67 19.37 -2.02
C PHE A 124 9.87 18.99 -3.26
N PHE A 125 9.97 17.74 -3.69
CA PHE A 125 9.10 17.17 -4.71
C PHE A 125 8.18 16.13 -4.10
N HIS A 126 7.05 15.93 -4.78
CA HIS A 126 6.11 14.87 -4.46
C HIS A 126 5.50 14.35 -5.77
N ILE A 127 5.76 13.09 -6.09
CA ILE A 127 5.24 12.40 -7.27
C ILE A 127 4.42 11.19 -6.81
N THR A 128 3.17 11.12 -7.26
CA THR A 128 2.27 9.99 -7.04
C THR A 128 2.15 9.18 -8.31
N VAL A 129 2.35 7.87 -8.22
CA VAL A 129 2.04 6.89 -9.25
C VAL A 129 0.80 6.13 -8.81
N GLU A 130 -0.30 6.30 -9.53
CA GLU A 130 -1.60 5.72 -9.20
C GLU A 130 -2.01 4.69 -10.25
N LYS A 131 -2.41 3.49 -9.82
CA LYS A 131 -3.02 2.49 -10.68
C LYS A 131 -4.49 2.83 -10.88
N ILE A 132 -4.90 3.04 -12.13
CA ILE A 132 -6.30 3.30 -12.45
C ILE A 132 -7.07 1.97 -12.43
N LYS A 133 -8.04 1.82 -11.51
CA LYS A 133 -8.79 0.55 -11.33
C LYS A 133 -9.47 0.06 -12.61
N THR A 134 -9.91 0.98 -13.46
CA THR A 134 -10.65 0.68 -14.69
C THR A 134 -9.76 0.52 -15.93
N ALA A 135 -8.43 0.71 -15.80
CA ALA A 135 -7.55 0.72 -16.96
C ALA A 135 -6.21 0.03 -16.70
N PRO A 136 -5.60 -0.60 -17.72
CA PRO A 136 -4.33 -1.31 -17.57
C PRO A 136 -3.12 -0.35 -17.64
N TYR A 137 -3.23 0.82 -17.01
CA TYR A 137 -2.13 1.80 -16.97
C TYR A 137 -2.05 2.51 -15.63
N PHE A 138 -0.88 3.10 -15.39
CA PHE A 138 -0.61 3.94 -14.26
C PHE A 138 -0.68 5.41 -14.68
N LYS A 139 -1.21 6.25 -13.80
CA LYS A 139 -1.26 7.69 -13.94
C LYS A 139 -0.21 8.30 -13.02
N VAL A 140 0.57 9.26 -13.53
CA VAL A 140 1.66 9.87 -12.77
C VAL A 140 1.32 11.34 -12.53
N HIS A 141 1.35 11.75 -11.28
CA HIS A 141 0.95 13.08 -10.84
C HIS A 141 2.02 13.71 -9.97
N ALA A 142 2.39 14.94 -10.27
CA ALA A 142 3.21 15.74 -9.39
C ALA A 142 2.34 16.70 -8.58
N ARG A 143 2.71 16.90 -7.31
CA ARG A 143 2.08 17.94 -6.49
C ARG A 143 2.53 19.32 -6.97
N PRO A 144 1.61 20.29 -7.13
CA PRO A 144 1.99 21.67 -7.43
C PRO A 144 2.71 22.30 -6.22
N GLY A 145 3.49 23.36 -6.46
CA GLY A 145 4.13 24.14 -5.39
C GLY A 145 5.66 24.17 -5.42
N VAL A 146 6.28 23.68 -6.50
CA VAL A 146 7.71 23.87 -6.78
C VAL A 146 7.94 25.17 -7.56
N SER A 147 9.16 25.71 -7.53
CA SER A 147 9.49 26.88 -8.36
C SER A 147 9.41 26.54 -9.85
N ARG A 148 9.53 27.55 -10.73
CA ARG A 148 9.57 27.32 -12.17
C ARG A 148 10.68 26.35 -12.59
N THR A 149 11.86 26.47 -11.98
CA THR A 149 12.97 25.53 -12.23
C THR A 149 12.64 24.14 -11.71
N GLY A 150 12.04 24.05 -10.51
CA GLY A 150 11.59 22.77 -9.96
C GLY A 150 10.50 22.11 -10.78
N ALA A 151 9.58 22.87 -11.37
CA ALA A 151 8.54 22.36 -12.23
C ALA A 151 9.12 21.64 -13.45
N VAL A 152 10.15 22.20 -14.09
CA VAL A 152 10.82 21.55 -15.23
C VAL A 152 11.46 20.22 -14.83
N VAL A 153 12.12 20.16 -13.67
CA VAL A 153 12.72 18.92 -13.16
C VAL A 153 11.64 17.88 -12.85
N VAL A 154 10.56 18.31 -12.19
CA VAL A 154 9.43 17.45 -11.82
C VAL A 154 8.70 16.92 -13.06
N GLU A 155 8.44 17.75 -14.07
CA GLU A 155 7.86 17.32 -15.35
C GLU A 155 8.75 16.30 -16.04
N HIS A 156 10.07 16.52 -16.05
CA HIS A 156 11.02 15.56 -16.60
C HIS A 156 11.01 14.24 -15.83
N MET A 157 10.93 14.28 -14.49
CA MET A 157 10.77 13.08 -13.65
C MET A 157 9.49 12.33 -14.00
N GLN A 158 8.35 13.03 -14.08
CA GLN A 158 7.07 12.43 -14.47
C GLN A 158 7.17 11.73 -15.83
N TYR A 159 7.74 12.40 -16.83
CA TYR A 159 7.96 11.84 -18.17
C TYR A 159 8.79 10.55 -18.13
N GLN A 160 9.91 10.53 -17.39
CA GLN A 160 10.75 9.34 -17.28
C GLN A 160 10.03 8.17 -16.59
N ILE A 161 9.27 8.45 -15.53
CA ILE A 161 8.49 7.45 -14.80
C ILE A 161 7.41 6.87 -15.73
N GLU A 162 6.65 7.71 -16.43
CA GLU A 162 5.62 7.27 -17.38
C GLU A 162 6.21 6.44 -18.52
N ALA A 163 7.32 6.88 -19.11
CA ALA A 163 8.02 6.16 -20.17
C ALA A 163 8.45 4.77 -19.67
N ARG A 164 8.94 4.68 -18.43
CA ARG A 164 9.34 3.41 -17.83
C ARG A 164 8.16 2.50 -17.56
N LEU A 165 7.08 3.01 -16.99
CA LEU A 165 5.84 2.27 -16.76
C LEU A 165 5.25 1.72 -18.07
N LYS A 166 5.21 2.53 -19.14
CA LYS A 166 4.80 2.09 -20.48
C LYS A 166 5.68 0.96 -21.01
N SER A 167 6.99 0.98 -20.72
CA SER A 167 7.91 -0.08 -21.13
C SER A 167 7.67 -1.41 -20.39
N PHE A 168 7.18 -1.36 -19.15
CA PHE A 168 6.78 -2.55 -18.40
C PHE A 168 5.52 -3.18 -18.99
N SER A 169 4.51 -2.36 -19.32
CA SER A 169 3.27 -2.84 -19.94
C SER A 169 3.48 -3.52 -21.29
N LYS A 170 4.44 -3.06 -22.11
CA LYS A 170 4.74 -3.69 -23.42
C LYS A 170 5.25 -5.13 -23.31
N ARG A 171 5.79 -5.53 -22.15
CA ARG A 171 6.33 -6.87 -21.90
C ARG A 171 5.31 -7.81 -21.25
N ALA A 172 4.23 -7.26 -20.69
CA ALA A 172 3.16 -8.05 -20.11
C ALA A 172 2.31 -8.66 -21.24
N SER A 173 1.92 -9.92 -21.08
CA SER A 173 0.94 -10.55 -21.98
C SER A 173 -0.40 -9.81 -21.85
N SER A 174 -1.19 -9.76 -22.93
CA SER A 174 -2.40 -8.93 -23.06
C SER A 174 -3.50 -9.18 -22.00
N GLN A 175 -3.33 -10.13 -21.08
CA GLN A 175 -4.29 -10.45 -20.02
C GLN A 175 -3.83 -10.04 -18.61
N GLU A 176 -2.56 -9.68 -18.39
CA GLU A 176 -2.13 -9.20 -17.09
C GLU A 176 -2.38 -7.69 -16.96
N GLN A 177 -3.32 -7.33 -16.09
CA GLN A 177 -3.51 -5.96 -15.63
C GLN A 177 -2.16 -5.36 -15.22
N ALA A 178 -1.98 -4.04 -15.38
CA ALA A 178 -0.77 -3.35 -14.97
C ALA A 178 -0.46 -3.62 -13.50
N LYS A 179 0.52 -4.51 -13.27
CA LYS A 179 1.04 -4.90 -11.97
C LYS A 179 2.54 -4.59 -11.97
N LEU A 180 3.02 -4.02 -10.88
CA LEU A 180 4.45 -3.84 -10.68
C LEU A 180 5.02 -5.09 -10.02
N THR A 181 5.97 -5.73 -10.69
CA THR A 181 6.69 -6.88 -10.12
C THR A 181 7.73 -6.43 -9.10
N ALA A 182 8.23 -7.38 -8.30
CA ALA A 182 9.34 -7.15 -7.36
C ALA A 182 10.64 -6.67 -8.03
N GLU A 183 10.79 -6.95 -9.32
CA GLU A 183 11.92 -6.46 -10.11
C GLU A 183 11.67 -5.07 -10.70
N GLN A 184 10.42 -4.72 -10.99
CA GLN A 184 10.05 -3.44 -11.60
C GLN A 184 10.02 -2.29 -10.59
N PHE A 185 9.62 -2.55 -9.34
CA PHE A 185 9.52 -1.50 -8.32
C PHE A 185 10.90 -0.85 -8.05
N PRO A 186 12.00 -1.60 -7.76
CA PRO A 186 13.31 -0.99 -7.53
C PRO A 186 13.79 -0.14 -8.71
N VAL A 187 13.45 -0.53 -9.94
CA VAL A 187 13.79 0.21 -11.16
C VAL A 187 13.08 1.57 -11.20
N LEU A 188 11.83 1.67 -10.72
CA LEU A 188 11.16 2.98 -10.58
C LEU A 188 11.86 3.87 -9.54
N ILE A 189 12.28 3.29 -8.41
CA ILE A 189 13.05 4.02 -7.39
C ILE A 189 14.32 4.61 -8.02
N GLU A 190 15.05 3.83 -8.82
CA GLU A 190 16.25 4.30 -9.52
C GLU A 190 15.98 5.39 -10.56
N VAL A 191 14.84 5.35 -11.24
CA VAL A 191 14.44 6.42 -12.18
C VAL A 191 14.25 7.72 -11.43
N VAL A 192 13.50 7.69 -10.30
CA VAL A 192 13.28 8.87 -9.46
C VAL A 192 14.60 9.36 -8.86
N GLU A 193 15.44 8.46 -8.36
CA GLU A 193 16.77 8.76 -7.79
C GLU A 193 17.64 9.53 -8.79
N ARG A 194 17.75 9.02 -10.02
CA ARG A 194 18.54 9.65 -11.09
C ARG A 194 17.95 10.99 -11.52
N ALA A 195 16.63 11.04 -11.75
CA ALA A 195 15.98 12.21 -12.32
C ALA A 195 15.85 13.36 -11.30
N SER A 196 15.74 13.05 -10.00
CA SER A 196 15.81 14.06 -8.92
C SER A 196 17.23 14.57 -8.67
N GLN A 197 18.25 13.98 -9.32
CA GLN A 197 19.66 14.18 -9.02
C GLN A 197 19.94 14.00 -7.53
N PHE A 198 19.33 12.98 -6.95
CA PHE A 198 19.46 12.69 -5.54
C PHE A 198 20.94 12.48 -5.21
N LEU A 199 21.46 13.35 -4.35
CA LEU A 199 22.74 13.15 -3.70
C LEU A 199 22.45 13.20 -2.21
N PRO A 200 22.68 12.10 -1.48
CA PRO A 200 22.54 12.10 -0.04
C PRO A 200 23.40 13.21 0.54
N PRO A 201 22.94 13.93 1.58
CA PRO A 201 23.88 14.66 2.42
C PRO A 201 24.91 13.64 2.92
N ALA A 202 26.20 14.03 2.93
CA ALA A 202 27.27 13.18 3.46
C ALA A 202 26.80 12.61 4.80
N GLU A 203 26.84 11.28 4.96
CA GLU A 203 26.37 10.64 6.18
C GLU A 203 27.05 11.36 7.36
N PRO A 204 26.30 11.86 8.36
CA PRO A 204 26.92 12.42 9.54
C PRO A 204 27.81 11.33 10.11
N ASN A 205 29.12 11.60 10.21
CA ASN A 205 30.10 10.67 10.75
C ASN A 205 29.50 10.08 12.04
N ARG A 206 29.19 8.78 12.03
CA ARG A 206 28.73 8.08 13.22
C ARG A 206 29.93 7.98 14.15
N THR A 207 30.11 8.99 15.00
CA THR A 207 30.98 8.95 16.17
C THR A 207 30.36 8.08 17.24
#